data_AF-A0A0J6KEN7-F1
#
_entry.id   AF-A0A0J6KEN7-F1
#
_cell.length_a   1.000
_cell.length_b   1.000
_cell.length_c   1.000
_cell.angle_alpha   90.00
_cell.angle_beta   90.00
_cell.angle_gamma   90.00
#
_symmetry.space_group_name_H-M   'P 1'
#
loop_
_entity.id
_entity.type
_entity.pdbx_description
1 polymer ?
#
loop_
_entity_poly.entity_id
_entity_poly.type
_entity_poly.pdbx_seq_one_letter_code
_entity_poly.pdbx_strand_id
1 'polypeptide(L)'
;MSQQHIHETNLFAAIRQFVQLVRAGREPEMAPLAAATAALPLKNLEYWERFLSWERYRAWQLAAPSKWTLLFRQTPGPTWLDLCSEDGYLREKTLRALKHGAPNAFFFALALRRLNDWVPQVRAAARETLPDIASHTAPQHVAAALCALLPNWTSWGRLEALEQETLMAISAQDEVKRALKDSLITSPSGPVVAVLAQLGRKDTLDAYLQDIAKQAIQPSLRAKAYRCLLEGRMTWLAGREWEWTDIRRAQKRLKPIHGTRALSIPAAFPDMAWQAAEDRSPIVRRVAGEMLIRDWEKTGQAPLRLVRQLAADTCPSIAARGRFLLDKLEPPPA
;
A
#
# COMPACT_ATOMS: atom_id res chain seq x y z
N MET A 1 9.50 -27.92 -10.63
CA MET A 1 8.31 -27.60 -9.79
C MET A 1 8.10 -26.10 -9.82
N SER A 2 6.86 -25.61 -9.92
CA SER A 2 6.61 -24.15 -9.90
C SER A 2 6.92 -23.57 -8.52
N GLN A 3 7.34 -22.31 -8.47
CA GLN A 3 7.64 -21.62 -7.20
C GLN A 3 6.44 -21.65 -6.24
N GLN A 4 5.22 -21.51 -6.76
CA GLN A 4 3.99 -21.62 -5.99
C GLN A 4 3.82 -23.00 -5.34
N HIS A 5 4.09 -24.09 -6.07
CA HIS A 5 3.97 -25.45 -5.53
C HIS A 5 4.96 -25.72 -4.37
N ILE A 6 6.16 -25.13 -4.44
CA ILE A 6 7.14 -25.21 -3.35
C ILE A 6 6.60 -24.49 -2.10
N HIS A 7 6.05 -23.29 -2.28
CA HIS A 7 5.44 -22.53 -1.18
C HIS A 7 4.27 -23.28 -0.54
N GLU A 8 3.35 -23.81 -1.35
CA GLU A 8 2.21 -24.61 -0.85
C GLU A 8 2.68 -25.83 -0.07
N THR A 9 3.68 -26.55 -0.57
CA THR A 9 4.22 -27.75 0.07
C THR A 9 4.84 -27.42 1.44
N ASN A 10 5.67 -26.38 1.50
CA ASN A 10 6.32 -25.94 2.74
C ASN A 10 5.28 -25.46 3.76
N LEU A 11 4.28 -24.71 3.30
CA LEU A 11 3.21 -24.20 4.14
C LEU A 11 2.33 -25.33 4.67
N PHE A 12 1.96 -26.28 3.83
CA PHE A 12 1.21 -27.48 4.21
C PHE A 12 1.93 -28.28 5.30
N ALA A 13 3.24 -28.52 5.16
CA ALA A 13 4.04 -29.21 6.16
C ALA A 13 4.02 -28.46 7.51
N ALA A 14 4.22 -27.14 7.50
CA ALA A 14 4.21 -26.31 8.70
C ALA A 14 2.84 -26.30 9.40
N ILE A 15 1.73 -26.18 8.66
CA ILE A 15 0.37 -26.23 9.22
C ILE A 15 0.11 -27.59 9.88
N ARG A 16 0.49 -28.69 9.21
CA ARG A 16 0.27 -30.04 9.76
C ARG A 16 1.04 -30.24 11.05
N GLN A 17 2.32 -29.85 11.08
CA GLN A 17 3.13 -29.92 12.29
C GLN A 17 2.49 -29.10 13.43
N PHE A 18 2.08 -27.87 13.14
CA PHE A 18 1.40 -27.00 14.10
C PHE A 18 0.14 -27.65 14.68
N VAL A 19 -0.75 -28.16 13.82
CA VAL A 19 -2.02 -28.78 14.27
C VAL A 19 -1.78 -30.08 15.05
N GLN A 20 -0.77 -30.86 14.67
CA GLN A 20 -0.40 -32.08 15.39
C GLN A 20 0.07 -31.77 16.82
N LEU A 21 0.91 -30.74 17.01
CA LEU A 21 1.36 -30.31 18.35
C LEU A 21 0.18 -29.89 19.22
N VAL A 22 -0.68 -29.02 18.68
CA VAL A 22 -1.88 -28.55 19.37
C VAL A 22 -2.79 -29.72 19.77
N ARG A 23 -3.03 -30.67 18.85
CA ARG A 23 -3.86 -31.85 19.09
C ARG A 23 -3.24 -32.83 20.08
N ALA A 24 -1.92 -32.84 20.21
CA ALA A 24 -1.20 -33.59 21.23
C ALA A 24 -1.21 -32.89 22.61
N GLY A 25 -1.88 -31.74 22.75
CA GLY A 25 -1.89 -30.96 23.99
C GLY A 25 -0.57 -30.26 24.29
N ARG A 26 0.29 -30.09 23.28
CA ARG A 26 1.56 -29.37 23.40
C ARG A 26 1.37 -27.90 23.01
N GLU A 27 2.28 -27.06 23.48
CA GLU A 27 2.28 -25.65 23.13
C GLU A 27 2.48 -25.47 21.61
N PRO A 28 1.66 -24.66 20.92
CA PRO A 28 1.80 -24.42 19.50
C PRO A 28 3.10 -23.66 19.18
N GLU A 29 3.97 -24.25 18.35
CA GLU A 29 5.16 -23.58 17.84
C GLU A 29 4.86 -22.77 16.57
N MET A 30 4.94 -21.44 16.67
CA MET A 30 4.72 -20.55 15.54
C MET A 30 5.92 -20.41 14.60
N ALA A 31 7.14 -20.75 15.03
CA ALA A 31 8.35 -20.47 14.28
C ALA A 31 8.41 -21.14 12.88
N PRO A 32 8.08 -22.44 12.72
CA PRO A 32 8.07 -23.06 11.39
C PRO A 32 7.04 -22.43 10.44
N LEU A 33 5.87 -22.07 10.97
CA LEU A 33 4.83 -21.41 10.20
C LEU A 33 5.22 -19.97 9.84
N ALA A 34 5.84 -19.23 10.76
CA ALA A 34 6.38 -17.90 10.52
C ALA A 34 7.48 -17.92 9.44
N ALA A 35 8.36 -18.92 9.44
CA ALA A 35 9.38 -19.09 8.40
C ALA A 35 8.74 -19.39 7.03
N ALA A 36 7.78 -20.32 6.97
CA ALA A 36 7.09 -20.68 5.72
C ALA A 36 6.32 -19.49 5.13
N THR A 37 5.64 -18.71 5.99
CA THR A 37 4.86 -17.53 5.58
C THR A 37 5.70 -16.31 5.25
N ALA A 38 6.87 -16.14 5.87
CA ALA A 38 7.79 -15.03 5.57
C ALA A 38 8.31 -15.09 4.12
N ALA A 39 8.39 -16.30 3.54
CA ALA A 39 8.81 -16.50 2.16
C ALA A 39 7.69 -16.27 1.13
N LEU A 40 6.44 -16.06 1.57
CA LEU A 40 5.30 -15.91 0.65
C LEU A 40 5.25 -14.51 0.05
N PRO A 41 4.98 -14.39 -1.26
CA PRO A 41 4.67 -13.09 -1.83
C PRO A 41 3.33 -12.59 -1.24
N LEU A 42 3.31 -11.32 -0.82
CA LEU A 42 2.05 -10.66 -0.43
C LEU A 42 1.11 -10.44 -1.62
N LYS A 43 1.64 -10.55 -2.85
CA LYS A 43 0.83 -10.65 -4.07
C LYS A 43 -0.02 -11.92 -3.97
N ASN A 44 -1.33 -11.78 -4.13
CA ASN A 44 -2.34 -12.84 -3.95
C ASN A 44 -2.56 -13.27 -2.48
N LEU A 45 -2.45 -12.34 -1.52
CA LEU A 45 -2.74 -12.62 -0.11
C LEU A 45 -4.07 -13.34 0.15
N GLU A 46 -5.13 -13.04 -0.62
CA GLU A 46 -6.42 -13.74 -0.52
C GLU A 46 -6.32 -15.23 -0.83
N TYR A 47 -5.51 -15.60 -1.82
CA TYR A 47 -5.26 -17.01 -2.15
C TYR A 47 -4.61 -17.72 -0.96
N TRP A 48 -3.55 -17.13 -0.41
CA TRP A 48 -2.82 -17.71 0.71
C TRP A 48 -3.66 -17.78 2.00
N GLU A 49 -4.49 -16.77 2.26
CA GLU A 49 -5.46 -16.78 3.36
C GLU A 49 -6.46 -17.94 3.23
N ARG A 50 -7.01 -18.15 2.03
CA ARG A 50 -7.92 -19.28 1.76
C ARG A 50 -7.21 -20.62 1.89
N PHE A 51 -5.98 -20.73 1.37
CA PHE A 51 -5.17 -21.93 1.49
C PHE A 51 -4.90 -22.27 2.97
N LEU A 52 -4.47 -21.30 3.76
CA LEU A 52 -4.28 -21.44 5.21
C LEU A 52 -5.56 -21.89 5.91
N SER A 53 -6.68 -21.24 5.63
CA SER A 53 -7.97 -21.60 6.23
C SER A 53 -8.35 -23.06 5.92
N TRP A 54 -8.28 -23.45 4.64
CA TRP A 54 -8.65 -24.79 4.19
C TRP A 54 -7.74 -25.87 4.75
N GLU A 55 -6.42 -25.68 4.68
CA GLU A 55 -5.47 -26.66 5.18
C GLU A 55 -5.50 -26.78 6.70
N ARG A 56 -5.72 -25.66 7.40
CA ARG A 56 -5.96 -25.67 8.84
C ARG A 56 -7.19 -26.53 9.13
N TYR A 57 -8.34 -26.24 8.52
CA TYR A 57 -9.58 -27.02 8.70
C TYR A 57 -9.35 -28.51 8.42
N ARG A 58 -8.72 -28.84 7.29
CA ARG A 58 -8.41 -30.22 6.89
C ARG A 58 -7.50 -30.93 7.90
N ALA A 59 -6.43 -30.28 8.34
CA ALA A 59 -5.53 -30.83 9.34
C ALA A 59 -6.24 -31.06 10.68
N TRP A 60 -7.15 -30.15 11.07
CA TRP A 60 -7.97 -30.34 12.26
C TRP A 60 -8.91 -31.54 12.16
N GLN A 61 -9.53 -31.78 11.00
CA GLN A 61 -10.40 -32.94 10.78
C GLN A 61 -9.62 -34.27 10.76
N LEU A 62 -8.43 -34.28 10.16
CA LEU A 62 -7.61 -35.48 10.03
C LEU A 62 -6.87 -35.86 11.32
N ALA A 63 -6.62 -34.90 12.21
CA ALA A 63 -5.98 -35.18 13.48
C ALA A 63 -6.98 -35.82 14.47
N ALA A 64 -6.89 -37.14 14.62
CA ALA A 64 -7.69 -37.89 15.58
C ALA A 64 -7.44 -37.36 17.01
N PRO A 65 -8.48 -36.99 17.78
CA PRO A 65 -8.30 -36.62 19.18
C PRO A 65 -7.84 -37.86 19.96
N SER A 66 -6.80 -37.73 20.79
CA SER A 66 -6.45 -38.80 21.71
C SER A 66 -7.52 -38.87 22.82
N LYS A 67 -7.92 -40.06 23.27
CA LYS A 67 -8.92 -40.22 24.34
C LYS A 67 -8.54 -39.46 25.62
N TRP A 68 -7.24 -39.29 25.87
CA TRP A 68 -6.69 -38.57 27.02
C TRP A 68 -6.69 -37.04 26.86
N THR A 69 -6.64 -36.50 25.64
CA THR A 69 -6.69 -35.04 25.40
C THR A 69 -8.09 -34.44 25.56
N LEU A 70 -9.15 -35.26 25.54
CA LEU A 70 -10.51 -34.81 25.87
C LEU A 70 -10.71 -34.54 27.37
N LEU A 71 -9.98 -35.25 28.24
CA LEU A 71 -10.10 -35.16 29.70
C LEU A 71 -9.27 -34.01 30.31
N PHE A 72 -8.16 -33.62 29.68
CA PHE A 72 -7.24 -32.59 30.18
C PHE A 72 -6.99 -31.47 29.16
N ARG A 73 -8.02 -31.11 28.39
CA ARG A 73 -7.89 -30.19 27.26
C ARG A 73 -7.58 -28.77 27.74
N GLN A 74 -6.30 -28.44 27.89
CA GLN A 74 -5.88 -27.05 27.81
C GLN A 74 -6.08 -26.62 26.36
N THR A 75 -7.10 -25.80 26.11
CA THR A 75 -7.22 -25.13 24.82
C THR A 75 -6.05 -24.17 24.71
N PRO A 76 -5.15 -24.33 23.71
CA PRO A 76 -4.07 -23.37 23.53
C PRO A 76 -4.64 -21.97 23.37
N GLY A 77 -3.88 -20.97 23.79
CA GLY A 77 -4.22 -19.58 23.53
C GLY A 77 -4.38 -19.31 22.03
N PRO A 78 -5.14 -18.27 21.64
CA PRO A 78 -5.27 -17.88 20.24
C PRO A 78 -3.90 -17.57 19.62
N THR A 79 -3.72 -17.97 18.36
CA THR A 79 -2.47 -17.79 17.61
C THR A 79 -2.70 -16.98 16.34
N TRP A 80 -1.62 -16.50 15.71
CA TRP A 80 -1.71 -15.79 14.43
C TRP A 80 -2.43 -16.57 13.32
N LEU A 81 -2.39 -17.92 13.36
CA LEU A 81 -3.11 -18.77 12.41
C LEU A 81 -4.64 -18.68 12.57
N ASP A 82 -5.11 -18.33 13.76
CA ASP A 82 -6.53 -18.23 14.07
C ASP A 82 -7.22 -17.00 13.45
N LEU A 83 -6.44 -16.02 12.96
CA LEU A 83 -6.95 -14.93 12.11
C LEU A 83 -7.53 -15.43 10.78
N CYS A 84 -7.10 -16.62 10.31
CA CYS A 84 -7.65 -17.27 9.13
C CYS A 84 -8.86 -18.17 9.43
N SER A 85 -9.34 -18.20 10.68
CA SER A 85 -10.51 -19.01 11.03
C SER A 85 -11.77 -18.53 10.32
N GLU A 86 -12.71 -19.43 10.03
CA GLU A 86 -14.05 -19.08 9.54
C GLU A 86 -14.92 -18.50 10.67
N ASP A 87 -14.63 -18.89 11.92
CA ASP A 87 -15.31 -18.40 13.13
C ASP A 87 -14.88 -16.97 13.49
N GLY A 88 -15.83 -16.04 13.42
CA GLY A 88 -15.65 -14.64 13.78
C GLY A 88 -15.31 -14.41 15.25
N TYR A 89 -15.85 -15.21 16.17
CA TYR A 89 -15.52 -15.10 17.60
C TYR A 89 -14.05 -15.44 17.84
N LEU A 90 -13.55 -16.48 17.17
CA LEU A 90 -12.14 -16.86 17.27
C LEU A 90 -11.24 -15.77 16.67
N ARG A 91 -11.59 -15.18 15.51
CA ARG A 91 -10.82 -14.06 14.93
C ARG A 91 -10.79 -12.85 15.85
N GLU A 92 -11.93 -12.48 16.43
CA GLU A 92 -12.02 -11.37 17.39
C GLU A 92 -11.16 -11.63 18.63
N LYS A 93 -11.35 -12.80 19.26
CA LYS A 93 -10.58 -13.23 20.43
C LYS A 93 -9.08 -13.23 20.13
N THR A 94 -8.70 -13.64 18.93
CA THR A 94 -7.31 -13.65 18.48
C THR A 94 -6.74 -12.24 18.45
N LEU A 95 -7.40 -11.28 17.77
CA LEU A 95 -6.95 -9.89 17.71
C LEU A 95 -6.76 -9.29 19.11
N ARG A 96 -7.70 -9.55 20.03
CA ARG A 96 -7.62 -9.06 21.42
C ARG A 96 -6.54 -9.76 22.26
N ALA A 97 -6.15 -10.98 21.90
CA ALA A 97 -5.14 -11.76 22.62
C ALA A 97 -3.71 -11.53 22.12
N LEU A 98 -3.54 -11.11 20.86
CA LEU A 98 -2.23 -10.82 20.28
C LEU A 98 -1.64 -9.55 20.91
N LYS A 99 -0.76 -9.72 21.89
CA LYS A 99 -0.04 -8.63 22.58
C LYS A 99 1.38 -8.38 22.05
N HIS A 100 1.80 -9.15 21.07
CA HIS A 100 3.13 -9.06 20.47
C HIS A 100 3.01 -8.65 19.01
N GLY A 101 4.08 -8.07 18.47
CA GLY A 101 4.15 -7.74 17.06
C GLY A 101 3.98 -8.96 16.16
N ALA A 102 3.57 -8.71 14.92
CA ALA A 102 3.46 -9.76 13.92
C ALA A 102 4.83 -10.33 13.58
N PRO A 103 4.94 -11.68 13.45
CA PRO A 103 6.23 -12.32 13.21
C PRO A 103 6.80 -12.01 11.82
N ASN A 104 5.96 -11.62 10.86
CA ASN A 104 6.37 -11.21 9.52
C ASN A 104 5.30 -10.32 8.85
N ALA A 105 5.64 -9.76 7.69
CA ALA A 105 4.74 -8.91 6.90
C ALA A 105 3.44 -9.62 6.47
N PHE A 106 3.49 -10.94 6.25
CA PHE A 106 2.34 -11.74 5.83
C PHE A 106 1.27 -11.78 6.91
N PHE A 107 1.64 -12.11 8.15
CA PHE A 107 0.70 -12.14 9.27
C PHE A 107 0.18 -10.75 9.63
N PHE A 108 1.03 -9.72 9.54
CA PHE A 108 0.55 -8.35 9.72
C PHE A 108 -0.47 -7.95 8.64
N ALA A 109 -0.25 -8.36 7.37
CA ALA A 109 -1.19 -8.11 6.30
C ALA A 109 -2.53 -8.85 6.50
N LEU A 110 -2.53 -10.07 7.06
CA LEU A 110 -3.75 -10.77 7.45
C LEU A 110 -4.52 -10.01 8.55
N ALA A 111 -3.80 -9.48 9.55
CA ALA A 111 -4.39 -8.68 10.60
C ALA A 111 -4.99 -7.38 10.05
N LEU A 112 -4.29 -6.67 9.16
CA LEU A 112 -4.83 -5.49 8.47
C LEU A 112 -6.10 -5.80 7.67
N ARG A 113 -6.20 -6.98 7.04
CA ARG A 113 -7.42 -7.39 6.32
C ARG A 113 -8.65 -7.52 7.23
N ARG A 114 -8.46 -7.67 8.55
CA ARG A 114 -9.57 -7.70 9.51
C ARG A 114 -10.28 -6.36 9.63
N LEU A 115 -9.69 -5.26 9.17
CA LEU A 115 -10.40 -3.98 8.95
C LEU A 115 -11.48 -4.07 7.86
N ASN A 116 -11.50 -5.11 7.03
CA ASN A 116 -12.56 -5.37 6.04
C ASN A 116 -13.28 -6.70 6.30
N ASP A 117 -13.25 -7.19 7.54
CA ASP A 117 -13.97 -8.41 7.94
C ASP A 117 -15.48 -8.25 7.73
N TRP A 118 -16.17 -9.36 7.46
CA TRP A 118 -17.63 -9.38 7.36
C TRP A 118 -18.30 -9.21 8.73
N VAL A 119 -17.64 -9.61 9.82
CA VAL A 119 -18.11 -9.47 11.20
C VAL A 119 -17.75 -8.09 11.74
N PRO A 120 -18.72 -7.24 12.12
CA PRO A 120 -18.45 -5.90 12.67
C PRO A 120 -17.59 -5.89 13.93
N GLN A 121 -17.77 -6.87 14.82
CA GLN A 121 -17.02 -6.99 16.07
C GLN A 121 -15.53 -7.27 15.81
N VAL A 122 -15.22 -8.05 14.78
CA VAL A 122 -13.83 -8.29 14.35
C VAL A 122 -13.22 -7.00 13.79
N ARG A 123 -13.96 -6.21 13.01
CA ARG A 123 -13.48 -4.89 12.54
C ARG A 123 -13.22 -3.95 13.71
N ALA A 124 -14.11 -3.91 14.71
CA ALA A 124 -13.93 -3.11 15.91
C ALA A 124 -12.68 -3.52 16.72
N ALA A 125 -12.49 -4.83 16.95
CA ALA A 125 -11.29 -5.35 17.61
C ALA A 125 -10.02 -5.03 16.81
N ALA A 126 -10.07 -5.11 15.48
CA ALA A 126 -8.95 -4.74 14.63
C ALA A 126 -8.60 -3.25 14.78
N ARG A 127 -9.59 -2.35 14.79
CA ARG A 127 -9.37 -0.91 15.02
C ARG A 127 -8.70 -0.62 16.36
N GLU A 128 -9.14 -1.31 17.41
CA GLU A 128 -8.63 -1.14 18.77
C GLU A 128 -7.19 -1.64 18.93
N THR A 129 -6.85 -2.79 18.31
CA THR A 129 -5.61 -3.52 18.61
C THR A 129 -4.49 -3.30 17.59
N LEU A 130 -4.82 -3.03 16.31
CA LEU A 130 -3.81 -2.92 15.26
C LEU A 130 -2.77 -1.81 15.46
N PRO A 131 -3.10 -0.62 16.00
CA PRO A 131 -2.08 0.40 16.28
C PRO A 131 -0.99 -0.09 17.25
N ASP A 132 -1.37 -0.83 18.29
CA ASP A 132 -0.44 -1.40 19.28
C ASP A 132 0.31 -2.61 18.73
N ILE A 133 -0.36 -3.47 17.95
CA ILE A 133 0.32 -4.55 17.25
C ILE A 133 1.37 -3.98 16.29
N ALA A 134 1.06 -2.88 15.59
CA ALA A 134 1.98 -2.23 14.65
C ALA A 134 3.22 -1.67 15.36
N SER A 135 3.08 -1.05 16.53
CA SER A 135 4.22 -0.49 17.29
C SER A 135 5.18 -1.58 17.79
N HIS A 136 4.70 -2.80 18.00
CA HIS A 136 5.53 -3.95 18.37
C HIS A 136 6.02 -4.77 17.16
N THR A 137 5.54 -4.47 15.96
CA THR A 137 5.94 -5.17 14.72
C THR A 137 7.12 -4.46 14.09
N ALA A 138 8.09 -5.21 13.56
CA ALA A 138 9.21 -4.62 12.82
C ALA A 138 8.69 -3.64 11.73
N PRO A 139 9.15 -2.38 11.69
CA PRO A 139 8.60 -1.36 10.78
C PRO A 139 8.63 -1.75 9.30
N GLN A 140 9.62 -2.56 8.90
CA GLN A 140 9.74 -3.07 7.53
C GLN A 140 8.61 -4.04 7.19
N HIS A 141 8.14 -4.84 8.15
CA HIS A 141 6.99 -5.73 7.97
C HIS A 141 5.69 -4.94 7.83
N VAL A 142 5.50 -3.90 8.66
CA VAL A 142 4.35 -3.00 8.58
C VAL A 142 4.32 -2.29 7.23
N ALA A 143 5.45 -1.70 6.82
CA ALA A 143 5.57 -1.01 5.54
C ALA A 143 5.30 -1.95 4.35
N ALA A 144 5.87 -3.16 4.35
CA ALA A 144 5.64 -4.15 3.29
C ALA A 144 4.16 -4.55 3.17
N ALA A 145 3.48 -4.76 4.29
CA ALA A 145 2.05 -5.06 4.32
C ALA A 145 1.20 -3.89 3.81
N LEU A 146 1.48 -2.66 4.25
CA LEU A 146 0.80 -1.46 3.77
C LEU A 146 0.99 -1.26 2.25
N CYS A 147 2.22 -1.41 1.76
CA CYS A 147 2.53 -1.35 0.33
C CYS A 147 1.77 -2.39 -0.51
N ALA A 148 1.50 -3.56 0.05
CA ALA A 148 0.74 -4.61 -0.62
C ALA A 148 -0.77 -4.33 -0.66
N LEU A 149 -1.33 -3.72 0.40
CA LEU A 149 -2.77 -3.59 0.59
C LEU A 149 -3.34 -2.25 0.09
N LEU A 150 -2.65 -1.14 0.34
CA LEU A 150 -3.09 0.20 -0.02
C LEU A 150 -3.48 0.39 -1.49
N PRO A 151 -2.81 -0.21 -2.49
CA PRO A 151 -3.20 -0.02 -3.89
C PRO A 151 -4.65 -0.42 -4.19
N ASN A 152 -5.22 -1.37 -3.44
CA ASN A 152 -6.52 -1.97 -3.72
C ASN A 152 -7.54 -1.77 -2.60
N TRP A 153 -7.17 -1.18 -1.46
CA TRP A 153 -8.06 -1.04 -0.31
C TRP A 153 -9.35 -0.24 -0.60
N THR A 154 -9.37 0.63 -1.62
CA THR A 154 -10.58 1.37 -2.00
C THR A 154 -11.65 0.49 -2.64
N SER A 155 -11.32 -0.75 -3.01
CA SER A 155 -12.31 -1.75 -3.45
C SER A 155 -12.85 -2.59 -2.29
N TRP A 156 -12.42 -2.33 -1.05
CA TRP A 156 -12.90 -3.04 0.13
C TRP A 156 -14.25 -2.47 0.56
N GLY A 157 -15.32 -3.20 0.22
CA GLY A 157 -16.69 -2.72 0.42
C GLY A 157 -17.14 -2.55 1.87
N ARG A 158 -16.34 -3.01 2.86
CA ARG A 158 -16.65 -2.88 4.31
C ARG A 158 -15.65 -2.00 5.06
N LEU A 159 -14.71 -1.40 4.33
CA LEU A 159 -13.72 -0.50 4.91
C LEU A 159 -14.28 0.92 4.97
N GLU A 160 -14.87 1.26 6.11
CA GLU A 160 -15.51 2.57 6.34
C GLU A 160 -14.50 3.59 6.89
N ALA A 161 -14.99 4.78 7.25
CA ALA A 161 -14.14 5.91 7.64
C ALA A 161 -13.24 5.59 8.85
N LEU A 162 -13.77 4.91 9.87
CA LEU A 162 -13.03 4.60 11.10
C LEU A 162 -11.90 3.59 10.85
N GLU A 163 -12.15 2.60 10.00
CA GLU A 163 -11.12 1.64 9.61
C GLU A 163 -10.05 2.29 8.71
N GLN A 164 -10.46 3.21 7.83
CA GLN A 164 -9.52 4.00 7.03
C GLN A 164 -8.63 4.87 7.92
N GLU A 165 -9.21 5.52 8.93
CA GLU A 165 -8.48 6.35 9.89
C GLU A 165 -7.46 5.52 10.67
N THR A 166 -7.84 4.33 11.14
CA THR A 166 -6.92 3.41 11.82
C THR A 166 -5.71 3.07 10.94
N LEU A 167 -5.94 2.75 9.66
CA LEU A 167 -4.86 2.41 8.74
C LEU A 167 -3.93 3.61 8.50
N MET A 168 -4.48 4.82 8.39
CA MET A 168 -3.69 6.04 8.27
C MET A 168 -2.94 6.39 9.56
N ALA A 169 -3.48 6.06 10.74
CA ALA A 169 -2.78 6.25 12.01
C ALA A 169 -1.57 5.31 12.13
N ILE A 170 -1.70 4.06 11.69
CA ILE A 170 -0.58 3.11 11.63
C ILE A 170 0.52 3.61 10.70
N SER A 171 0.17 4.11 9.51
CA SER A 171 1.17 4.63 8.57
C SER A 171 1.87 5.90 9.06
N ALA A 172 1.25 6.63 10.00
CA ALA A 172 1.79 7.85 10.60
C ALA A 172 2.79 7.60 11.74
N GLN A 173 2.91 6.38 12.26
CA GLN A 173 3.93 6.05 13.27
C GLN A 173 5.33 6.32 12.72
N ASP A 174 6.21 6.95 13.51
CA ASP A 174 7.47 7.50 13.01
C ASP A 174 8.40 6.47 12.34
N GLU A 175 8.54 5.30 12.93
CA GLU A 175 9.38 4.24 12.37
C GLU A 175 8.77 3.63 11.10
N VAL A 176 7.44 3.46 11.08
CA VAL A 176 6.69 2.97 9.92
C VAL A 176 6.78 3.97 8.77
N LYS A 177 6.65 5.26 9.05
CA LYS A 177 6.78 6.37 8.11
C LYS A 177 8.15 6.36 7.42
N ARG A 178 9.24 6.17 8.19
CA ARG A 178 10.60 6.03 7.62
C ARG A 178 10.72 4.77 6.76
N ALA A 179 10.23 3.63 7.25
CA ALA A 179 10.25 2.38 6.47
C ALA A 179 9.44 2.47 5.17
N LEU A 180 8.31 3.17 5.19
CA LEU A 180 7.49 3.45 4.00
C LEU A 180 8.24 4.34 3.00
N LYS A 181 8.89 5.41 3.46
CA LYS A 181 9.75 6.26 2.62
C LYS A 181 10.82 5.40 1.93
N ASP A 182 11.56 4.61 2.70
CA ASP A 182 12.66 3.80 2.19
C ASP A 182 12.15 2.75 1.19
N SER A 183 11.03 2.11 1.48
CA SER A 183 10.36 1.17 0.57
C SER A 183 9.95 1.86 -0.75
N LEU A 184 9.36 3.06 -0.69
CA LEU A 184 8.97 3.83 -1.88
C LEU A 184 10.18 4.20 -2.74
N ILE A 185 11.28 4.64 -2.13
CA ILE A 185 12.49 5.05 -2.84
C ILE A 185 13.18 3.85 -3.51
N THR A 186 13.31 2.73 -2.79
CA THR A 186 14.15 1.60 -3.18
C THR A 186 13.43 0.52 -3.99
N SER A 187 12.10 0.54 -4.06
CA SER A 187 11.35 -0.50 -4.78
C SER A 187 11.54 -0.37 -6.30
N PRO A 188 12.12 -1.38 -6.98
CA PRO A 188 12.35 -1.31 -8.43
C PRO A 188 11.08 -1.56 -9.25
N SER A 189 10.05 -2.17 -8.65
CA SER A 189 8.78 -2.47 -9.29
C SER A 189 7.62 -2.40 -8.30
N GLY A 190 6.40 -2.57 -8.81
CA GLY A 190 5.17 -2.58 -8.01
C GLY A 190 4.40 -1.26 -8.03
N PRO A 191 3.22 -1.22 -7.39
CA PRO A 191 2.28 -0.10 -7.47
C PRO A 191 2.65 1.08 -6.57
N VAL A 192 3.93 1.45 -6.48
CA VAL A 192 4.44 2.47 -5.54
C VAL A 192 3.81 3.86 -5.74
N VAL A 193 3.40 4.21 -6.97
CA VAL A 193 2.66 5.44 -7.26
C VAL A 193 1.29 5.43 -6.60
N ALA A 194 0.60 4.28 -6.63
CA ALA A 194 -0.68 4.12 -5.97
C ALA A 194 -0.52 4.15 -4.45
N VAL A 195 0.53 3.51 -3.91
CA VAL A 195 0.85 3.56 -2.48
C VAL A 195 1.08 5.01 -2.03
N LEU A 196 1.98 5.75 -2.69
CA LEU A 196 2.22 7.17 -2.37
C LEU A 196 0.93 7.99 -2.45
N ALA A 197 0.11 7.78 -3.49
CA ALA A 197 -1.15 8.49 -3.63
C ALA A 197 -2.10 8.21 -2.45
N GLN A 198 -2.26 6.95 -2.03
CA GLN A 198 -3.15 6.59 -0.91
C GLN A 198 -2.63 7.09 0.43
N LEU A 199 -1.30 7.06 0.66
CA LEU A 199 -0.69 7.65 1.85
C LEU A 199 -0.87 9.18 1.89
N GLY A 200 -0.90 9.84 0.72
CA GLY A 200 -1.15 11.27 0.59
C GLY A 200 -2.53 11.79 1.01
N ARG A 201 -3.43 10.89 1.42
CA ARG A 201 -4.69 11.25 2.10
C ARG A 201 -4.44 12.02 3.40
N LYS A 202 -3.29 11.77 4.03
CA LYS A 202 -2.76 12.53 5.17
C LYS A 202 -1.43 13.18 4.77
N ASP A 203 -0.90 14.03 5.64
CA ASP A 203 0.36 14.73 5.46
C ASP A 203 1.59 13.93 5.90
N THR A 204 1.39 12.66 6.28
CA THR A 204 2.39 11.72 6.77
C THR A 204 3.71 11.71 5.98
N LEU A 205 3.66 11.85 4.65
CA LEU A 205 4.85 11.82 3.79
C LEU A 205 5.18 13.15 3.12
N ASP A 206 4.50 14.24 3.46
CA ASP A 206 4.69 15.54 2.77
C ASP A 206 6.14 16.01 2.88
N ALA A 207 6.74 15.90 4.07
CA ALA A 207 8.14 16.24 4.32
C ALA A 207 9.15 15.38 3.52
N TYR A 208 8.76 14.19 3.08
CA TYR A 208 9.63 13.28 2.32
C TYR A 208 9.40 13.34 0.81
N LEU A 209 8.46 14.14 0.31
CA LEU A 209 8.15 14.20 -1.12
C LEU A 209 9.36 14.63 -1.95
N GLN A 210 10.20 15.54 -1.46
CA GLN A 210 11.40 15.96 -2.17
C GLN A 210 12.44 14.83 -2.26
N ASP A 211 12.65 14.08 -1.18
CA ASP A 211 13.52 12.90 -1.19
C ASP A 211 13.02 11.86 -2.18
N ILE A 212 11.72 11.58 -2.18
CA ILE A 212 11.08 10.64 -3.10
C ILE A 212 11.24 11.13 -4.55
N ALA A 213 11.00 12.42 -4.81
CA ALA A 213 11.13 13.01 -6.13
C ALA A 213 12.54 12.90 -6.71
N LYS A 214 13.57 13.01 -5.86
CA LYS A 214 14.98 12.95 -6.28
C LYS A 214 15.52 11.53 -6.38
N GLN A 215 15.20 10.69 -5.40
CA GLN A 215 15.95 9.45 -5.16
C GLN A 215 15.21 8.19 -5.63
N ALA A 216 13.88 8.25 -5.82
CA ALA A 216 13.14 7.05 -6.14
C ALA A 216 13.63 6.38 -7.44
N ILE A 217 13.80 5.06 -7.39
CA ILE A 217 14.28 4.28 -8.54
C ILE A 217 13.29 4.39 -9.71
N GLN A 218 11.99 4.24 -9.42
CA GLN A 218 10.93 4.28 -10.44
C GLN A 218 10.65 5.72 -10.93
N PRO A 219 10.82 6.01 -12.25
CA PRO A 219 10.55 7.34 -12.80
C PRO A 219 9.10 7.81 -12.65
N SER A 220 8.15 6.87 -12.67
CA SER A 220 6.72 7.17 -12.47
C SER A 220 6.44 7.73 -11.07
N LEU A 221 7.16 7.23 -10.05
CA LEU A 221 7.07 7.73 -8.69
C LEU A 221 7.70 9.12 -8.55
N ARG A 222 8.89 9.33 -9.13
CA ARG A 222 9.51 10.66 -9.19
C ARG A 222 8.60 11.68 -9.87
N ALA A 223 8.01 11.32 -11.01
CA ALA A 223 7.07 12.17 -11.73
C ALA A 223 5.83 12.52 -10.89
N LYS A 224 5.26 11.54 -10.17
CA LYS A 224 4.14 11.79 -9.25
C LYS A 224 4.54 12.75 -8.13
N ALA A 225 5.70 12.55 -7.51
CA ALA A 225 6.18 13.40 -6.41
C ALA A 225 6.45 14.84 -6.88
N TYR A 226 7.16 15.03 -8.00
CA TYR A 226 7.36 16.35 -8.59
C TYR A 226 6.05 17.03 -8.97
N ARG A 227 5.09 16.29 -9.54
CA ARG A 227 3.77 16.85 -9.83
C ARG A 227 3.08 17.32 -8.55
N CYS A 228 3.10 16.53 -7.48
CA CYS A 228 2.50 16.94 -6.22
C CYS A 228 3.16 18.19 -5.62
N LEU A 229 4.50 18.26 -5.65
CA LEU A 229 5.27 19.42 -5.18
C LEU A 229 4.98 20.69 -5.99
N LEU A 230 4.92 20.58 -7.32
CA LEU A 230 4.66 21.73 -8.21
C LEU A 230 3.20 22.18 -8.17
N GLU A 231 2.25 21.25 -8.00
CA GLU A 231 0.83 21.59 -7.85
C GLU A 231 0.45 22.05 -6.45
N GLY A 232 1.31 21.83 -5.45
CA GLY A 232 1.00 22.09 -4.04
C GLY A 232 -0.13 21.21 -3.50
N ARG A 233 -0.40 20.05 -4.11
CA ARG A 233 -1.49 19.15 -3.69
C ARG A 233 -1.20 17.66 -3.95
N MET A 234 -1.75 16.82 -3.09
CA MET A 234 -1.87 15.37 -3.31
C MET A 234 -3.20 15.04 -4.00
N THR A 235 -3.16 14.01 -4.85
CA THR A 235 -4.34 13.45 -5.52
C THR A 235 -4.31 11.92 -5.45
N TRP A 236 -5.46 11.30 -5.20
CA TRP A 236 -5.59 9.84 -5.08
C TRP A 236 -6.90 9.32 -5.65
N LEU A 237 -6.99 8.02 -5.88
CA LEU A 237 -8.26 7.36 -6.21
C LEU A 237 -9.04 7.19 -4.91
N ALA A 238 -10.16 7.88 -4.78
CA ALA A 238 -11.05 7.80 -3.62
C ALA A 238 -12.01 6.62 -3.73
N GLY A 239 -12.50 6.35 -4.94
CA GLY A 239 -13.45 5.28 -5.23
C GLY A 239 -13.80 5.22 -6.71
N ARG A 240 -14.87 4.49 -7.04
CA ARG A 240 -15.44 4.45 -8.38
C ARG A 240 -16.96 4.54 -8.29
N GLU A 241 -17.57 5.21 -9.26
CA GLU A 241 -19.02 5.28 -9.41
C GLU A 241 -19.44 4.77 -10.78
N TRP A 242 -20.69 4.33 -10.88
CA TRP A 242 -21.29 3.95 -12.16
C TRP A 242 -21.81 5.19 -12.88
N GLU A 243 -21.27 5.45 -14.06
CA GLU A 243 -21.75 6.47 -14.99
C GLU A 243 -22.48 5.77 -16.15
N TRP A 244 -23.72 6.17 -16.41
CA TRP A 244 -24.44 5.70 -17.59
C TRP A 244 -23.79 6.26 -18.85
N THR A 245 -23.38 5.39 -19.75
CA THR A 245 -22.85 5.80 -21.06
C THR A 245 -23.94 5.78 -22.12
N ASP A 246 -24.88 4.84 -22.00
CA ASP A 246 -26.08 4.76 -22.82
C ASP A 246 -27.22 4.13 -22.00
N ILE A 247 -28.18 4.95 -21.59
CA ILE A 247 -29.33 4.51 -20.79
C ILE A 247 -30.23 3.56 -21.61
N ARG A 248 -30.36 3.79 -22.92
CA ARG A 248 -31.25 2.98 -23.79
C ARG A 248 -30.71 1.57 -24.00
N ARG A 249 -29.39 1.43 -24.06
CA ARG A 249 -28.71 0.13 -24.17
C ARG A 249 -28.34 -0.48 -22.81
N ALA A 250 -28.79 0.14 -21.72
CA ALA A 250 -28.43 -0.23 -20.35
C ALA A 250 -26.90 -0.35 -20.12
N GLN A 251 -26.10 0.47 -20.82
CA GLN A 251 -24.63 0.43 -20.74
C GLN A 251 -24.12 1.40 -19.67
N LYS A 252 -23.27 0.89 -18.80
CA LYS A 252 -22.60 1.65 -17.74
C LYS A 252 -21.10 1.48 -17.81
N ARG A 253 -20.38 2.51 -17.35
CA ARG A 253 -18.94 2.48 -17.16
C ARG A 253 -18.60 2.87 -15.73
N LEU A 254 -17.58 2.24 -15.17
CA LEU A 254 -17.00 2.67 -13.89
C LEU A 254 -16.12 3.90 -14.12
N LYS A 255 -16.48 5.01 -13.47
CA LYS A 255 -15.72 6.26 -13.48
C LYS A 255 -14.92 6.39 -12.18
N PRO A 256 -13.61 6.70 -12.24
CA PRO A 256 -12.82 6.94 -11.05
C PRO A 256 -13.19 8.27 -10.38
N ILE A 257 -13.35 8.24 -9.06
CA ILE A 257 -13.49 9.44 -8.22
C ILE A 257 -12.13 9.76 -7.62
N HIS A 258 -11.71 11.01 -7.75
CA HIS A 258 -10.43 11.48 -7.21
C HIS A 258 -10.62 12.31 -5.95
N GLY A 259 -9.85 12.00 -4.91
CA GLY A 259 -9.71 12.85 -3.73
C GLY A 259 -8.48 13.76 -3.89
N THR A 260 -8.54 14.92 -3.24
CA THR A 260 -7.45 15.90 -3.27
C THR A 260 -7.24 16.55 -1.91
N ARG A 261 -5.98 16.92 -1.59
CA ARG A 261 -5.61 17.69 -0.39
C ARG A 261 -4.43 18.60 -0.73
N ALA A 262 -4.42 19.83 -0.22
CA ALA A 262 -3.25 20.71 -0.31
C ALA A 262 -2.07 20.15 0.51
N LEU A 263 -0.85 20.31 0.03
CA LEU A 263 0.35 19.93 0.78
C LEU A 263 0.52 20.80 2.02
N SER A 264 1.04 20.22 3.10
CA SER A 264 1.37 20.94 4.33
C SER A 264 2.70 21.70 4.24
N ILE A 265 3.47 21.48 3.17
CA ILE A 265 4.75 22.12 2.91
C ILE A 265 4.61 23.28 1.89
N PRO A 266 5.41 24.34 2.00
CA PRO A 266 5.35 25.46 1.06
C PRO A 266 5.76 25.04 -0.35
N ALA A 267 5.14 25.66 -1.35
CA ALA A 267 5.50 25.45 -2.75
C ALA A 267 6.86 26.12 -3.05
N ALA A 268 7.86 25.33 -3.45
CA ALA A 268 9.17 25.82 -3.92
C ALA A 268 9.26 25.70 -5.45
N PHE A 269 8.39 26.41 -6.16
CA PHE A 269 8.13 26.16 -7.58
C PHE A 269 9.37 26.23 -8.50
N PRO A 270 10.22 27.29 -8.48
CA PRO A 270 11.29 27.44 -9.47
C PRO A 270 12.34 26.32 -9.39
N ASP A 271 12.81 26.01 -8.17
CA ASP A 271 13.84 24.98 -7.96
C ASP A 271 13.32 23.58 -8.29
N MET A 272 12.07 23.28 -7.95
CA MET A 272 11.46 21.98 -8.24
C MET A 272 11.22 21.79 -9.74
N ALA A 273 10.83 22.85 -10.46
CA ALA A 273 10.62 22.79 -11.90
C ALA A 273 11.95 22.56 -12.63
N TRP A 274 13.02 23.21 -12.18
CA TRP A 274 14.38 22.99 -12.69
C TRP A 274 14.84 21.55 -12.46
N GLN A 275 14.75 21.05 -11.22
CA GLN A 275 15.14 19.68 -10.88
C GLN A 275 14.35 18.63 -11.67
N ALA A 276 13.05 18.84 -11.88
CA ALA A 276 12.23 17.97 -12.70
C ALA A 276 12.66 17.98 -14.18
N ALA A 277 13.05 19.13 -14.73
CA ALA A 277 13.52 19.29 -16.11
C ALA A 277 14.93 18.71 -16.35
N GLU A 278 15.72 18.51 -15.30
CA GLU A 278 17.03 17.83 -15.38
C GLU A 278 16.94 16.31 -15.16
N ASP A 279 15.77 15.77 -14.84
CA ASP A 279 15.63 14.34 -14.58
C ASP A 279 16.02 13.50 -15.81
N ARG A 280 16.73 12.40 -15.56
CA ARG A 280 17.13 11.42 -16.58
C ARG A 280 15.96 10.89 -17.41
N SER A 281 14.76 10.82 -16.85
CA SER A 281 13.59 10.23 -17.49
C SER A 281 12.68 11.27 -18.15
N PRO A 282 12.29 11.07 -19.42
CA PRO A 282 11.40 12.00 -20.11
C PRO A 282 10.01 12.11 -19.47
N ILE A 283 9.52 11.08 -18.76
CA ILE A 283 8.22 11.15 -18.06
C ILE A 283 8.25 12.19 -16.93
N VAL A 284 9.40 12.38 -16.28
CA VAL A 284 9.58 13.34 -15.20
C VAL A 284 9.78 14.74 -15.78
N ARG A 285 10.66 14.90 -16.77
CA ARG A 285 10.88 16.18 -17.47
C ARG A 285 9.60 16.75 -18.08
N ARG A 286 8.71 15.88 -18.57
CA ARG A 286 7.38 16.29 -19.05
C ARG A 286 6.55 17.00 -17.99
N VAL A 287 6.66 16.60 -16.72
CA VAL A 287 5.94 17.26 -15.62
C VAL A 287 6.35 18.72 -15.51
N ALA A 288 7.66 19.03 -15.60
CA ALA A 288 8.13 20.42 -15.57
C ALA A 288 7.45 21.26 -16.65
N GLY A 289 7.50 20.82 -17.92
CA GLY A 289 6.87 21.54 -19.02
C GLY A 289 5.34 21.70 -18.89
N GLU A 290 4.64 20.67 -18.38
CA GLU A 290 3.19 20.77 -18.11
C GLU A 290 2.86 21.82 -17.05
N MET A 291 3.63 21.85 -15.95
CA MET A 291 3.40 22.80 -14.86
C MET A 291 3.74 24.23 -15.29
N LEU A 292 4.82 24.43 -16.06
CA LEU A 292 5.16 25.75 -16.61
C LEU A 292 4.10 26.30 -17.54
N ILE A 293 3.53 25.46 -18.42
CA ILE A 293 2.43 25.89 -19.31
C ILE A 293 1.20 26.27 -18.49
N ARG A 294 0.84 25.45 -17.51
CA ARG A 294 -0.37 25.67 -16.70
C ARG A 294 -0.27 26.93 -15.85
N ASP A 295 0.87 27.13 -15.19
CA ASP A 295 1.06 28.19 -14.19
C ASP A 295 1.87 29.37 -14.75
N TRP A 296 1.93 29.49 -16.08
CA TRP A 296 2.71 30.51 -16.81
C TRP A 296 2.48 31.93 -16.30
N GLU A 297 1.19 32.31 -16.15
CA GLU A 297 0.80 33.66 -15.73
C GLU A 297 1.11 33.92 -14.24
N LYS A 298 1.11 32.87 -13.41
CA LYS A 298 1.34 32.95 -11.96
C LYS A 298 2.82 32.97 -11.59
N THR A 299 3.66 32.37 -12.42
CA THR A 299 5.09 32.19 -12.14
C THR A 299 5.95 33.38 -12.55
N GLY A 300 5.32 34.45 -13.06
CA GLY A 300 5.99 35.73 -13.31
C GLY A 300 7.07 35.67 -14.40
N GLN A 301 6.93 34.74 -15.35
CA GLN A 301 7.96 34.25 -16.29
C GLN A 301 8.91 33.25 -15.62
N ALA A 302 8.75 31.97 -15.97
CA ALA A 302 9.75 30.96 -15.66
C ALA A 302 11.12 31.38 -16.22
N PRO A 303 12.25 30.99 -15.59
CA PRO A 303 13.56 31.39 -16.09
C PRO A 303 13.69 31.02 -17.57
N LEU A 304 13.98 31.99 -18.44
CA LEU A 304 14.16 31.80 -19.89
C LEU A 304 15.09 30.62 -20.20
N ARG A 305 16.08 30.40 -19.32
CA ARG A 305 16.99 29.24 -19.35
C ARG A 305 16.25 27.90 -19.28
N LEU A 306 15.26 27.76 -18.40
CA LEU A 306 14.47 26.54 -18.23
C LEU A 306 13.61 26.26 -19.47
N VAL A 307 13.01 27.31 -20.03
CA VAL A 307 12.20 27.23 -21.24
C VAL A 307 13.07 26.78 -22.44
N ARG A 308 14.25 27.40 -22.61
CA ARG A 308 15.22 27.01 -23.65
C ARG A 308 15.72 25.58 -23.48
N GLN A 309 15.98 25.14 -22.25
CA GLN A 309 16.34 23.75 -21.96
C GLN A 309 15.24 22.78 -22.38
N LEU A 310 13.97 23.06 -22.05
CA LEU A 310 12.86 22.21 -22.48
C LEU A 310 12.68 22.21 -23.99
N ALA A 311 12.88 23.34 -24.67
CA ALA A 311 12.77 23.44 -26.13
C ALA A 311 13.86 22.64 -26.88
N ALA A 312 15.03 22.49 -26.24
CA ALA A 312 16.15 21.69 -26.71
C ALA A 312 16.12 20.22 -26.26
N ASP A 313 15.05 19.77 -25.57
CA ASP A 313 14.93 18.39 -25.09
C ASP A 313 14.94 17.39 -26.27
N THR A 314 15.59 16.25 -26.08
CA THR A 314 15.65 15.18 -27.09
C THR A 314 14.29 14.54 -27.35
N CYS A 315 13.36 14.61 -26.39
CA CYS A 315 12.00 14.11 -26.55
C CYS A 315 11.12 15.15 -27.27
N PRO A 316 10.56 14.85 -28.47
CA PRO A 316 9.76 15.80 -29.23
C PRO A 316 8.56 16.36 -28.47
N SER A 317 7.93 15.53 -27.62
CA SER A 317 6.77 15.95 -26.82
C SER A 317 7.10 17.01 -25.76
N ILE A 318 8.35 17.05 -25.31
CA ILE A 318 8.85 18.01 -24.31
C ILE A 318 9.38 19.24 -25.06
N ALA A 319 10.16 19.04 -26.13
CA ALA A 319 10.62 20.11 -27.02
C ALA A 319 9.47 20.99 -27.52
N ALA A 320 8.36 20.39 -27.94
CA ALA A 320 7.18 21.12 -28.38
C ALA A 320 6.59 22.02 -27.29
N ARG A 321 6.57 21.56 -26.02
CA ARG A 321 6.11 22.36 -24.87
C ARG A 321 7.06 23.53 -24.60
N GLY A 322 8.36 23.30 -24.69
CA GLY A 322 9.36 24.36 -24.55
C GLY A 322 9.25 25.42 -25.65
N ARG A 323 9.08 25.01 -26.92
CA ARG A 323 8.89 25.94 -28.05
C ARG A 323 7.62 26.77 -27.91
N PHE A 324 6.50 26.14 -27.52
CA PHE A 324 5.26 26.86 -27.22
C PHE A 324 5.47 27.97 -26.18
N LEU A 325 6.28 27.72 -25.15
CA LEU A 325 6.61 28.72 -24.14
C LEU A 325 7.58 29.79 -24.67
N LEU A 326 8.52 29.44 -25.57
CA LEU A 326 9.39 30.42 -26.24
C LEU A 326 8.58 31.38 -27.11
N ASP A 327 7.64 30.87 -27.91
CA ASP A 327 6.78 31.69 -28.78
C ASP A 327 5.94 32.69 -27.97
N LYS A 328 5.62 32.36 -26.70
CA LYS A 328 4.95 33.29 -25.77
C LYS A 328 5.88 34.36 -25.17
N LEU A 329 7.18 34.10 -25.07
CA LEU A 329 8.18 35.05 -24.56
C LEU A 329 8.70 35.98 -25.65
N GLU A 330 8.87 35.46 -26.85
CA GLU A 330 9.38 36.16 -28.03
C GLU A 330 8.29 36.12 -29.13
N PRO A 331 7.16 36.85 -28.95
CA PRO A 331 6.13 36.88 -29.98
C PRO A 331 6.74 37.41 -31.30
N PRO A 332 6.40 36.82 -32.46
CA PRO A 332 6.93 37.27 -33.73
C PRO A 332 6.61 38.78 -33.93
N PRO A 333 7.49 39.53 -34.60
CA PRO A 333 7.24 40.93 -34.90
C PRO A 333 5.89 41.06 -35.65
N ALA A 334 5.07 42.01 -35.20
CA ALA A 334 3.72 42.26 -35.71
C ALA A 334 3.69 42.68 -37.18
#